data_AF-D3EIV6-F1
#
_entry.id   AF-D3EIV6-F1
#
_cell.length_a   1.000
_cell.length_b   1.000
_cell.length_c   1.000
_cell.angle_alpha   90.00
_cell.angle_beta   90.00
_cell.angle_gamma   90.00
#
_symmetry.space_group_name_H-M   'P 1'
#
loop_
_entity.id
_entity.type
_entity.pdbx_description
1 polymer ?
#
loop_
_entity_poly.entity_id
_entity_poly.type
_entity_poly.pdbx_seq_one_letter_code
_entity_poly.pdbx_strand_id
1 'polypeptide(L)'
;MNPTTEMQTAVRKKKRRSIRMKRHPGLQRKRRKLYALLLAALIPGLGHLYLGMYRKGITFIMLLLLDISALLYFSSIGMQINVPLLVVLGLLIPVGYFYNVYDVLQAAEYIISRKRRGEAAAASGGDGRGNGANHLFRGERGIAFGLMLVVTGSLLILFHQKPPWLQQGIRDYGAEASAVVLIVIGIWAGIREALRHHKDKRESL
;
A
#
# COMPACT_ATOMS: atom_id res chain seq x y z
N MET A 1 62.70 -39.24 -52.75
CA MET A 1 62.61 -39.47 -51.29
C MET A 1 61.54 -38.55 -50.72
N ASN A 2 60.43 -39.13 -50.28
CA ASN A 2 59.48 -38.53 -49.32
C ASN A 2 59.79 -39.22 -47.96
N PRO A 3 59.46 -38.66 -46.77
CA PRO A 3 58.06 -38.71 -46.35
C PRO A 3 57.59 -37.56 -45.41
N THR A 4 56.25 -37.36 -45.36
CA THR A 4 55.39 -37.18 -44.15
C THR A 4 55.72 -36.07 -43.13
N THR A 5 54.84 -35.36 -42.45
CA THR A 5 53.40 -35.36 -42.17
C THR A 5 53.32 -34.35 -41.03
N GLU A 6 52.41 -33.38 -41.01
CA GLU A 6 51.74 -32.98 -39.76
C GLU A 6 50.40 -32.32 -40.10
N MET A 7 49.37 -33.18 -40.17
CA MET A 7 48.03 -32.81 -39.75
C MET A 7 48.12 -32.21 -38.35
N GLN A 8 48.00 -30.89 -38.22
CA GLN A 8 47.69 -30.29 -36.93
C GLN A 8 46.46 -29.38 -37.01
N THR A 9 45.38 -29.97 -36.50
CA THR A 9 44.39 -29.30 -35.65
C THR A 9 43.30 -28.49 -36.35
N ALA A 10 42.37 -29.28 -36.91
CA ALA A 10 40.96 -29.03 -36.72
C ALA A 10 40.63 -28.69 -35.26
N VAL A 11 40.53 -27.39 -34.93
CA VAL A 11 39.69 -26.93 -33.81
C VAL A 11 38.86 -25.75 -34.30
N ARG A 12 37.95 -26.07 -35.22
CA ARG A 12 36.83 -25.19 -35.59
C ARG A 12 36.07 -24.89 -34.30
N LYS A 13 36.32 -23.71 -33.71
CA LYS A 13 35.75 -23.23 -32.45
C LYS A 13 34.25 -23.53 -32.41
N LYS A 14 33.90 -24.64 -31.75
CA LYS A 14 32.52 -25.03 -31.48
C LYS A 14 31.98 -23.95 -30.55
N LYS A 15 31.27 -22.98 -31.13
CA LYS A 15 30.54 -21.91 -30.43
C LYS A 15 29.61 -22.60 -29.45
N ARG A 16 30.07 -22.78 -28.20
CA ARG A 16 29.26 -23.30 -27.10
C ARG A 16 28.12 -22.31 -26.96
N ARG A 17 26.97 -22.61 -27.58
CA ARG A 17 25.68 -22.05 -27.20
C ARG A 17 25.53 -22.44 -25.73
N SER A 18 25.92 -21.53 -24.84
CA SER A 18 25.54 -21.62 -23.44
C SER A 18 24.03 -21.59 -23.44
N ILE A 19 23.43 -22.77 -23.26
CA ILE A 19 22.01 -22.90 -22.97
C ILE A 19 21.86 -22.23 -21.62
N ARG A 20 21.53 -20.95 -21.63
CA ARG A 20 21.22 -20.16 -20.45
C ARG A 20 19.96 -20.80 -19.87
N MET A 21 20.15 -21.75 -18.97
CA MET A 21 19.05 -22.40 -18.25
C MET A 21 18.18 -21.30 -17.68
N LYS A 22 16.97 -21.15 -18.22
CA LYS A 22 15.94 -20.27 -17.67
C LYS A 22 15.56 -20.86 -16.32
N ARG A 23 16.23 -20.43 -15.24
CA ARG A 23 15.79 -20.69 -13.86
C ARG A 23 14.33 -20.29 -13.78
N HIS A 24 13.43 -21.24 -13.58
CA HIS A 24 11.99 -21.00 -13.41
C HIS A 24 11.76 -20.16 -12.14
N PRO A 25 11.47 -18.85 -12.22
CA PRO A 25 11.36 -17.97 -11.06
C PRO A 25 10.01 -18.12 -10.33
N GLY A 26 9.14 -19.01 -10.80
CA GLY A 26 7.73 -19.10 -10.39
C GLY A 26 7.52 -19.40 -8.91
N LEU A 27 8.34 -20.26 -8.30
CA LEU A 27 8.16 -20.67 -6.91
C LEU A 27 8.58 -19.58 -5.91
N GLN A 28 9.68 -18.87 -6.16
CA GLN A 28 10.10 -17.77 -5.30
C GLN A 28 9.09 -16.61 -5.32
N ARG A 29 8.35 -16.47 -6.41
CA ARG A 29 7.34 -15.43 -6.58
C ARG A 29 6.08 -15.69 -5.77
N LYS A 30 5.59 -16.93 -5.74
CA LYS A 30 4.47 -17.33 -4.87
C LYS A 30 4.84 -17.18 -3.39
N ARG A 31 6.09 -17.52 -3.02
CA ARG A 31 6.59 -17.35 -1.65
C ARG A 31 6.62 -15.89 -1.21
N ARG A 32 7.12 -14.96 -2.04
CA ARG A 32 7.10 -13.52 -1.71
C ARG A 32 5.68 -12.96 -1.54
N LYS A 33 4.71 -13.44 -2.33
CA LYS A 33 3.28 -13.09 -2.16
C LYS A 33 2.74 -13.60 -0.82
N LEU A 34 3.06 -14.85 -0.46
CA LEU A 34 2.68 -15.43 0.83
C LEU A 34 3.27 -14.64 2.00
N TYR A 35 4.56 -14.28 1.96
CA TYR A 35 5.16 -13.48 3.03
C TYR A 35 4.57 -12.07 3.12
N ALA A 36 4.33 -11.39 1.98
CA ALA A 36 3.67 -10.08 2.00
C ALA A 36 2.26 -10.15 2.63
N LEU A 37 1.51 -11.21 2.30
CA LEU A 37 0.16 -11.44 2.84
C LEU A 37 0.21 -11.82 4.32
N LEU A 38 1.14 -12.68 4.73
CA LEU A 38 1.34 -13.05 6.13
C LEU A 38 1.75 -11.83 6.97
N LEU A 39 2.63 -10.97 6.46
CA LEU A 39 3.02 -9.72 7.14
C LEU A 39 1.86 -8.73 7.22
N ALA A 40 1.05 -8.59 6.16
CA ALA A 40 -0.16 -7.77 6.17
C ALA A 40 -1.19 -8.28 7.18
N ALA A 41 -1.34 -9.61 7.27
CA ALA A 41 -2.25 -10.24 8.19
C ALA A 41 -1.77 -10.12 9.65
N LEU A 42 -0.46 -10.14 9.89
CA LEU A 42 0.07 -10.02 11.25
C LEU A 42 0.04 -8.58 11.75
N ILE A 43 0.47 -7.62 10.92
CA ILE A 43 0.52 -6.20 11.29
C ILE A 43 0.01 -5.36 10.10
N PRO A 44 -1.14 -4.68 10.26
CA PRO A 44 -1.67 -3.80 9.22
C PRO A 44 -0.62 -2.76 8.78
N GLY A 45 -0.39 -2.67 7.47
CA GLY A 45 0.58 -1.75 6.85
C GLY A 45 1.98 -2.34 6.59
N LEU A 46 2.38 -3.43 7.25
CA LEU A 46 3.69 -4.06 6.99
C LEU A 46 3.76 -4.77 5.64
N GLY A 47 2.65 -5.32 5.14
CA GLY A 47 2.61 -5.95 3.82
C GLY A 47 2.96 -4.99 2.69
N HIS A 48 2.50 -3.74 2.76
CA HIS A 48 2.87 -2.69 1.80
C HIS A 48 4.34 -2.34 1.88
N LEU A 49 4.90 -2.28 3.09
CA LEU A 49 6.32 -2.02 3.33
C LEU A 49 7.20 -3.12 2.73
N TYR A 50 6.81 -4.38 2.89
CA TYR A 50 7.51 -5.54 2.32
C TYR A 50 7.50 -5.55 0.78
N LEU A 51 6.44 -5.04 0.16
CA LEU A 51 6.35 -4.87 -1.29
C LEU A 51 7.09 -3.64 -1.82
N GLY A 52 7.72 -2.84 -0.95
CA GLY A 52 8.45 -1.61 -1.30
C GLY A 52 7.55 -0.36 -1.45
N MET A 53 6.27 -0.44 -1.06
CA MET A 53 5.33 0.68 -1.11
C MET A 53 5.30 1.45 0.22
N TYR A 54 6.43 2.07 0.56
CA TYR A 54 6.64 2.72 1.87
C TYR A 54 5.56 3.75 2.23
N ARG A 55 5.17 4.60 1.28
CA ARG A 55 4.15 5.64 1.54
C ARG A 55 2.82 5.05 1.98
N LYS A 56 2.30 4.07 1.25
CA LYS A 56 1.05 3.40 1.60
C LYS A 56 1.14 2.70 2.96
N GLY A 57 2.22 1.95 3.19
CA GLY A 57 2.42 1.22 4.44
C GLY A 57 2.47 2.15 5.66
N ILE A 58 3.28 3.21 5.58
CA ILE A 58 3.42 4.20 6.65
C ILE A 58 2.09 4.93 6.88
N THR A 59 1.37 5.33 5.82
CA THR A 59 0.05 5.96 5.96
C THR A 59 -0.94 5.04 6.68
N PHE A 60 -0.98 3.76 6.35
CA PHE A 60 -1.85 2.79 7.06
C PHE A 60 -1.50 2.65 8.54
N ILE A 61 -0.21 2.56 8.86
CA ILE A 61 0.26 2.47 10.26
C ILE A 61 -0.13 3.74 11.02
N MET A 62 0.11 4.92 10.43
CA MET A 62 -0.23 6.22 11.04
C MET A 62 -1.74 6.37 11.24
N LEU A 63 -2.55 5.96 10.26
CA LEU A 63 -4.01 5.99 10.38
C LEU A 63 -4.53 5.06 11.46
N LEU A 64 -3.98 3.84 11.56
CA LEU A 64 -4.35 2.91 12.62
C LEU A 64 -3.95 3.42 14.00
N LEU A 65 -2.73 3.95 14.15
CA LEU A 65 -2.30 4.56 15.40
C LEU A 65 -3.18 5.73 15.78
N LEU A 66 -3.57 6.56 14.80
CA LEU A 66 -4.47 7.68 15.03
C LEU A 66 -5.84 7.23 15.46
N ASP A 67 -6.40 6.21 14.81
CA ASP A 67 -7.71 5.65 15.13
C ASP A 67 -7.72 5.04 16.53
N ILE A 68 -6.71 4.23 16.88
CA ILE A 68 -6.56 3.66 18.24
C ILE A 68 -6.38 4.79 19.27
N SER A 69 -5.54 5.79 18.98
CA SER A 69 -5.32 6.91 19.88
C SER A 69 -6.59 7.73 20.10
N ALA A 70 -7.36 7.98 19.03
CA ALA A 70 -8.65 8.64 19.12
C ALA A 70 -9.64 7.80 19.92
N LEU A 71 -9.72 6.49 19.65
CA LEU A 71 -10.59 5.56 20.37
C LEU A 71 -10.28 5.56 21.87
N LEU A 72 -9.00 5.47 22.25
CA LEU A 72 -8.56 5.53 23.63
C LEU A 72 -8.85 6.88 24.28
N TYR A 73 -8.66 7.98 23.54
CA TYR A 73 -8.96 9.33 24.02
C TYR A 73 -10.46 9.49 24.31
N PHE A 74 -11.32 9.18 23.34
CA PHE A 74 -12.78 9.28 23.48
C PHE A 74 -13.34 8.29 24.50
N SER A 75 -12.75 7.10 24.63
CA SER A 75 -13.12 6.10 25.64
C SER A 75 -12.74 6.57 27.06
N SER A 76 -11.55 7.15 27.23
CA SER A 76 -11.02 7.54 28.54
C SER A 76 -11.74 8.74 29.19
N ILE A 77 -12.43 9.58 28.43
CA ILE A 77 -13.10 10.78 28.96
C ILE A 77 -14.41 10.43 29.72
N GLY A 78 -14.81 9.15 29.73
CA GLY A 78 -15.93 8.70 30.56
C GLY A 78 -17.28 9.29 30.13
N MET A 79 -17.44 9.64 28.85
CA MET A 79 -18.69 10.18 28.34
C MET A 79 -19.54 9.08 27.71
N GLN A 80 -20.64 8.75 28.39
CA GLN A 80 -21.79 8.04 27.81
C GLN A 80 -22.44 8.79 26.63
N ILE A 81 -21.94 9.99 26.30
CA ILE A 81 -22.53 10.93 25.35
C ILE A 81 -22.12 10.64 23.88
N ASN A 82 -20.97 10.00 23.63
CA ASN A 82 -20.45 9.78 22.27
C ASN A 82 -20.42 8.30 21.85
N VAL A 83 -21.38 7.50 22.32
CA VAL A 83 -21.49 6.07 21.95
C VAL A 83 -21.47 5.85 20.43
N PRO A 84 -22.17 6.63 19.60
CA PRO A 84 -22.14 6.44 18.15
C PRO A 84 -20.73 6.61 17.54
N LEU A 85 -19.97 7.61 17.99
CA LEU A 85 -18.62 7.85 17.49
C LEU A 85 -17.67 6.70 17.91
N LEU A 86 -17.75 6.26 19.17
CA LEU A 86 -16.96 5.12 19.65
C LEU A 86 -17.26 3.85 18.87
N VAL A 87 -18.52 3.60 18.53
CA VAL A 87 -18.92 2.47 17.68
C VAL A 87 -18.30 2.59 16.28
N VAL A 88 -18.33 3.78 15.68
CA VAL A 88 -17.74 4.01 14.35
C VAL A 88 -16.22 3.82 14.36
N LEU A 89 -15.50 4.40 15.33
CA LEU A 89 -14.05 4.20 15.48
C LEU A 89 -13.72 2.73 15.76
N GLY A 90 -14.48 2.09 16.65
CA GLY A 90 -14.32 0.66 16.94
C GLY A 90 -14.55 -0.23 15.72
N LEU A 91 -15.51 0.11 14.86
CA LEU A 91 -15.78 -0.58 13.60
C LEU A 91 -14.73 -0.27 12.52
N LEU A 92 -14.07 0.89 12.59
CA LEU A 92 -13.03 1.29 11.65
C LEU A 92 -11.81 0.36 11.73
N ILE A 93 -11.49 -0.17 12.91
CA ILE A 93 -10.38 -1.13 13.11
C ILE A 93 -10.55 -2.40 12.27
N PRO A 94 -11.63 -3.21 12.41
CA PRO A 94 -11.78 -4.43 11.62
C PRO A 94 -12.00 -4.12 10.14
N VAL A 95 -12.77 -3.08 9.78
CA VAL A 95 -12.97 -2.68 8.37
C VAL A 95 -11.65 -2.26 7.73
N GLY A 96 -10.86 -1.45 8.43
CA GLY A 96 -9.54 -1.00 8.01
C GLY A 96 -8.56 -2.16 7.86
N TYR A 97 -8.64 -3.16 8.74
CA TYR A 97 -7.84 -4.38 8.64
C TYR A 97 -8.17 -5.19 7.38
N PHE A 98 -9.46 -5.47 7.11
CA PHE A 98 -9.88 -6.16 5.88
C PHE A 98 -9.44 -5.38 4.63
N TYR A 99 -9.61 -4.06 4.63
CA TYR A 99 -9.16 -3.21 3.54
C TYR A 99 -7.62 -3.28 3.36
N ASN A 100 -6.85 -3.31 4.45
CA ASN A 100 -5.39 -3.45 4.39
C ASN A 100 -4.98 -4.76 3.73
N VAL A 101 -5.54 -5.89 4.18
CA VAL A 101 -5.24 -7.22 3.63
C VAL A 101 -5.59 -7.28 2.14
N TYR A 102 -6.75 -6.74 1.76
CA TYR A 102 -7.20 -6.69 0.37
C TYR A 102 -6.29 -5.83 -0.52
N ASP A 103 -5.91 -4.62 -0.08
CA ASP A 103 -5.02 -3.74 -0.85
C ASP A 103 -3.62 -4.38 -1.03
N VAL A 104 -3.10 -5.08 -0.01
CA VAL A 104 -1.83 -5.83 -0.15
C VAL A 104 -1.97 -6.96 -1.17
N LEU A 105 -3.07 -7.70 -1.14
CA LEU A 105 -3.31 -8.80 -2.07
C LEU A 105 -3.39 -8.31 -3.52
N GLN A 106 -4.13 -7.21 -3.75
CA GLN A 106 -4.20 -6.56 -5.06
C GLN A 106 -2.84 -6.03 -5.50
N ALA A 107 -2.11 -5.35 -4.62
CA ALA A 107 -0.81 -4.78 -4.96
C ALA A 107 0.23 -5.87 -5.28
N ALA A 108 0.22 -6.99 -4.55
CA ALA A 108 1.06 -8.13 -4.85
C ALA A 108 0.73 -8.74 -6.22
N GLU A 109 -0.56 -8.88 -6.57
CA GLU A 109 -0.99 -9.38 -7.87
C GLU A 109 -0.61 -8.42 -9.01
N TYR A 110 -0.75 -7.11 -8.79
CA TYR A 110 -0.33 -6.09 -9.75
C TYR A 110 1.17 -6.15 -10.06
N ILE A 111 2.03 -6.32 -9.05
CA ILE A 111 3.48 -6.47 -9.25
C ILE A 111 3.79 -7.76 -10.04
N ILE A 112 3.03 -8.82 -9.79
CA ILE A 112 3.17 -10.10 -10.50
C ILE A 112 2.75 -9.96 -11.97
N SER A 113 1.61 -9.35 -12.27
CA SER A 113 1.16 -9.19 -13.66
C SER A 113 2.13 -8.30 -14.48
N ARG A 114 2.60 -7.18 -13.91
CA ARG A 114 3.53 -6.25 -14.59
C ARG A 114 4.84 -6.91 -14.97
N LYS A 115 5.44 -7.68 -14.06
CA LYS A 115 6.72 -8.34 -14.32
C LYS A 115 6.58 -9.55 -15.25
N ARG A 116 5.40 -10.21 -15.33
CA ARG A 116 5.12 -11.21 -16.38
C ARG A 116 5.09 -10.56 -17.77
N ARG A 117 4.44 -9.39 -17.91
CA ARG A 117 4.42 -8.65 -19.18
C ARG A 117 5.83 -8.21 -19.60
N GLY A 118 6.64 -7.75 -18.64
CA GLY A 118 8.04 -7.40 -18.89
C GLY A 118 8.91 -8.60 -19.29
N GLU A 119 8.72 -9.76 -18.67
CA GLU A 119 9.42 -11.00 -19.03
C GLU A 119 9.01 -11.53 -20.42
N ALA A 120 7.73 -11.41 -20.78
CA ALA A 120 7.22 -11.76 -22.11
C ALA A 120 7.78 -10.81 -23.18
N ALA A 121 7.79 -9.50 -22.92
CA ALA A 121 8.35 -8.49 -23.81
C ALA A 121 9.88 -8.63 -23.99
N ALA A 122 10.59 -9.00 -22.92
CA ALA A 122 12.03 -9.29 -22.97
C ALA A 122 12.33 -10.62 -23.71
N ALA A 123 11.41 -11.58 -23.70
CA ALA A 123 11.53 -12.83 -24.46
C ALA A 123 11.28 -12.63 -25.97
N SER A 124 10.52 -11.61 -26.36
CA SER A 124 10.26 -11.23 -27.75
C SER A 124 11.33 -10.31 -28.37
N GLY A 125 12.50 -10.18 -27.76
CA GLY A 125 13.68 -9.54 -28.38
C GLY A 125 13.71 -8.01 -28.36
N GLY A 126 12.84 -7.35 -27.60
CA GLY A 126 12.88 -5.90 -27.41
C GLY A 126 14.04 -5.49 -26.50
N ASP A 127 14.87 -4.55 -26.95
CA ASP A 127 15.99 -3.97 -26.21
C ASP A 127 15.52 -3.37 -24.87
N GLY A 128 15.68 -4.15 -23.80
CA GLY A 128 15.36 -3.78 -22.43
C GLY A 128 16.39 -2.82 -21.87
N ARG A 129 16.39 -1.56 -22.34
CA ARG A 129 17.05 -0.45 -21.63
C ARG A 129 16.28 -0.19 -20.34
N GLY A 130 16.79 -0.77 -19.26
CA GLY A 130 16.34 -0.52 -17.90
C GLY A 130 16.46 0.96 -17.56
N ASN A 131 15.32 1.60 -17.36
CA ASN A 131 15.26 2.94 -16.78
C ASN A 131 14.28 2.92 -15.61
N GLY A 132 14.71 3.45 -14.46
CA GLY A 132 13.79 3.82 -13.38
C GLY A 132 14.05 3.23 -11.99
N ALA A 133 15.24 2.70 -11.70
CA ALA A 133 15.58 2.29 -10.33
C ALA A 133 15.80 3.49 -9.37
N ASN A 134 15.92 4.72 -9.89
CA ASN A 134 16.28 5.90 -9.10
C ASN A 134 15.14 6.91 -8.87
N HIS A 135 13.88 6.49 -8.89
CA HIS A 135 12.73 7.40 -8.64
C HIS A 135 12.23 7.36 -7.19
N LEU A 136 13.10 7.02 -6.23
CA LEU A 136 12.69 6.73 -4.85
C LEU A 136 12.00 7.94 -4.17
N PHE A 137 12.38 9.18 -4.48
CA PHE A 137 11.83 10.39 -3.84
C PHE A 137 11.85 11.68 -4.71
N ARG A 138 11.62 11.61 -6.03
CA ARG A 138 11.73 12.82 -6.86
C ARG A 138 10.47 13.69 -6.80
N GLY A 139 10.53 14.75 -6.00
CA GLY A 139 9.97 16.04 -6.40
C GLY A 139 8.81 16.55 -5.55
N GLU A 140 7.57 16.29 -5.97
CA GLU A 140 6.48 17.23 -5.60
C GLU A 140 5.41 16.60 -4.69
N ARG A 141 5.38 15.27 -4.58
CA ARG A 141 4.46 14.54 -3.67
C ARG A 141 5.11 14.15 -2.34
N GLY A 142 6.38 14.47 -2.14
CA GLY A 142 7.11 14.17 -0.90
C GLY A 142 6.75 15.12 0.23
N ILE A 143 6.61 16.42 -0.08
CA ILE A 143 6.27 17.45 0.91
C ILE A 143 4.88 17.22 1.47
N ALA A 144 3.88 16.94 0.64
CA ALA A 144 2.52 16.62 1.10
C ALA A 144 2.50 15.39 2.02
N PHE A 145 3.32 14.37 1.72
CA PHE A 145 3.45 13.19 2.57
C PHE A 145 4.14 13.52 3.90
N GLY A 146 5.19 14.33 3.88
CA GLY A 146 5.85 14.83 5.09
C GLY A 146 4.94 15.71 5.95
N LEU A 147 4.18 16.61 5.33
CA LEU A 147 3.20 17.45 6.03
C LEU A 147 2.08 16.60 6.63
N MET A 148 1.59 15.60 5.90
CA MET A 148 0.62 14.63 6.44
C MET A 148 1.19 13.89 7.65
N LEU A 149 2.45 13.45 7.61
CA LEU A 149 3.13 12.84 8.76
C LEU A 149 3.22 13.78 9.96
N VAL A 150 3.59 15.04 9.73
CA VAL A 150 3.65 16.06 10.80
C VAL A 150 2.27 16.28 11.37
N VAL A 151 1.25 16.51 10.55
CA VAL A 151 -0.13 16.76 11.01
C VAL A 151 -0.67 15.56 11.80
N THR A 152 -0.55 14.34 11.26
CA THR A 152 -1.01 13.14 11.96
C THR A 152 -0.22 12.88 13.24
N GLY A 153 1.09 13.11 13.24
CA GLY A 153 1.94 12.99 14.43
C GLY A 153 1.61 14.02 15.50
N SER A 154 1.37 15.28 15.11
CA SER A 154 0.89 16.33 16.00
C SER A 154 -0.46 15.97 16.61
N LEU A 155 -1.38 15.42 15.82
CA LEU A 155 -2.71 14.98 16.31
C LEU A 155 -2.59 13.86 17.35
N LEU A 156 -1.69 12.89 17.11
CA LEU A 156 -1.40 11.81 18.06
C LEU A 156 -0.90 12.35 19.40
N ILE A 157 0.03 13.29 19.37
CA ILE A 157 0.56 13.93 20.59
C ILE A 157 -0.55 14.68 21.31
N LEU A 158 -1.39 15.41 20.57
CA LEU A 158 -2.49 16.19 21.12
C LEU A 158 -3.52 15.28 21.83
N PHE A 159 -3.89 14.16 21.23
CA PHE A 159 -4.76 13.16 21.87
C PHE A 159 -4.09 12.49 23.07
N HIS A 160 -2.78 12.26 23.03
CA HIS A 160 -2.06 11.66 24.15
C HIS A 160 -1.92 12.61 25.35
N GLN A 161 -1.65 13.90 25.12
CA GLN A 161 -1.45 14.88 26.19
C GLN A 161 -2.75 15.31 26.90
N LYS A 162 -3.92 15.01 26.32
CA LYS A 162 -5.25 15.34 26.86
C LYS A 162 -5.35 16.79 27.38
N PRO A 163 -5.04 17.82 26.57
CA PRO A 163 -4.99 19.19 27.07
C PRO A 163 -6.36 19.65 27.60
N PRO A 164 -6.39 20.44 28.70
CA PRO A 164 -7.63 20.77 29.41
C PRO A 164 -8.62 21.59 28.57
N TRP A 165 -8.13 22.48 27.70
CA TRP A 165 -8.99 23.27 26.79
C TRP A 165 -9.76 22.38 25.79
N LEU A 166 -9.15 21.28 25.35
CA LEU A 166 -9.76 20.33 24.43
C LEU A 166 -10.82 19.49 25.15
N GLN A 167 -10.56 19.12 26.40
CA GLN A 167 -11.54 18.42 27.24
C GLN A 167 -12.78 19.28 27.46
N GLN A 168 -12.60 20.57 27.73
CA GLN A 168 -13.71 21.49 27.97
C GLN A 168 -14.54 21.71 26.70
N GLY A 169 -13.90 21.93 25.55
CA GLY A 169 -14.61 22.04 24.27
C GLY A 169 -15.37 20.76 23.88
N ILE A 170 -14.80 19.58 24.15
CA ILE A 170 -15.46 18.30 23.84
C ILE A 170 -16.58 17.98 24.85
N ARG A 171 -16.48 18.43 26.10
CA ARG A 171 -17.55 18.26 27.09
C ARG A 171 -18.81 19.03 26.70
N ASP A 172 -18.65 20.26 26.20
CA ASP A 172 -19.79 21.13 25.90
C ASP A 172 -20.35 20.90 24.47
N TYR A 173 -19.49 20.47 23.52
CA TYR A 173 -19.88 20.34 22.11
C TYR A 173 -19.67 18.93 21.51
N GLY A 174 -19.19 17.95 22.27
CA GLY A 174 -18.73 16.66 21.73
C GLY A 174 -19.82 15.82 21.06
N ALA A 175 -21.02 15.77 21.64
CA ALA A 175 -22.15 15.01 21.09
C ALA A 175 -22.64 15.62 19.77
N GLU A 176 -22.96 16.92 19.83
CA GLU A 176 -23.49 17.67 18.69
C GLU A 176 -22.47 17.71 17.56
N ALA A 177 -21.19 17.96 17.86
CA ALA A 177 -20.14 17.98 16.85
C ALA A 177 -19.95 16.61 16.17
N SER A 178 -19.94 15.51 16.95
CA SER A 178 -19.77 14.18 16.38
C SER A 178 -20.95 13.74 15.52
N ALA A 179 -22.18 14.05 15.95
CA ALA A 179 -23.40 13.78 15.19
C ALA A 179 -23.41 14.55 13.85
N VAL A 180 -23.11 15.85 13.88
CA VAL A 180 -23.01 16.67 12.67
C VAL A 180 -21.94 16.14 11.73
N VAL A 181 -20.76 15.76 12.25
CA VAL A 181 -19.68 15.17 11.44
C VAL A 181 -20.13 13.87 10.77
N LEU A 182 -20.79 12.97 11.51
CA LEU A 182 -21.29 11.72 10.94
C LEU A 182 -22.34 11.94 9.86
N ILE A 183 -23.26 12.90 10.06
CA ILE A 183 -24.27 13.27 9.05
C ILE A 183 -23.59 13.82 7.80
N VAL A 184 -22.65 14.75 7.95
CA VAL A 184 -21.92 15.35 6.83
C VAL A 184 -21.14 14.29 6.05
N ILE A 185 -20.43 13.39 6.75
CA ILE A 185 -19.71 12.28 6.11
C ILE A 185 -20.67 11.35 5.38
N GLY A 186 -21.82 11.02 5.98
CA GLY A 186 -22.84 10.16 5.38
C GLY A 186 -23.45 10.76 4.12
N ILE A 187 -23.82 12.04 4.16
CA ILE A 187 -24.35 12.78 3.00
C ILE A 187 -23.29 12.85 1.91
N TRP A 188 -22.05 13.19 2.24
CA TRP A 188 -20.96 13.25 1.28
C TRP A 188 -20.69 11.89 0.61
N ALA A 189 -20.66 10.81 1.39
CA ALA A 189 -20.51 9.46 0.87
C ALA A 189 -21.68 9.08 -0.07
N GLY A 190 -22.92 9.38 0.32
CA GLY A 190 -24.12 9.13 -0.49
C GLY A 190 -24.12 9.91 -1.81
N ILE A 191 -23.81 11.20 -1.78
CA ILE A 191 -23.71 12.03 -2.99
C ILE A 191 -22.61 11.52 -3.91
N ARG A 192 -21.43 11.21 -3.35
CA ARG A 192 -20.30 10.70 -4.13
C ARG A 192 -20.64 9.41 -4.85
N GLU A 193 -21.36 8.50 -4.19
CA GLU A 193 -21.78 7.23 -4.80
C GLU A 193 -22.88 7.43 -5.84
N ALA A 194 -23.85 8.30 -5.59
CA ALA A 194 -24.89 8.66 -6.56
C ALA A 194 -24.31 9.30 -7.84
N LEU A 195 -23.30 10.17 -7.69
CA LEU A 195 -22.61 10.80 -8.82
C LEU A 195 -21.79 9.78 -9.64
N ARG A 196 -21.22 8.75 -9.00
CA ARG A 196 -20.53 7.66 -9.70
C ARG A 196 -21.49 6.86 -10.56
N HIS A 197 -22.65 6.48 -10.01
CA HIS A 197 -23.68 5.76 -10.76
C HIS A 197 -24.25 6.55 -11.94
N HIS A 198 -24.38 7.88 -11.82
CA HIS A 198 -24.84 8.71 -12.92
C HIS A 198 -23.82 8.86 -14.05
N LYS A 199 -22.52 8.82 -13.74
CA LYS A 199 -21.46 8.92 -14.75
C LYS A 199 -21.39 7.65 -15.60
N ASP A 200 -21.48 6.47 -14.97
CA ASP A 200 -21.43 5.19 -15.69
C ASP A 200 -22.62 5.02 -16.66
N LYS A 201 -23.82 5.50 -16.31
CA LYS A 201 -24.99 5.49 -17.21
C LYS A 201 -24.87 6.42 -18.42
N ARG A 202 -24.06 7.48 -18.33
CA ARG A 202 -23.83 8.41 -19.45
C ARG A 202 -22.77 7.91 -20.43
N GLU A 203 -21.85 7.04 -20.01
CA GLU A 203 -20.82 6.45 -20.88
C GLU A 203 -21.31 5.19 -21.62
N SER A 204 -22.50 4.69 -21.30
CA SER A 204 -23.14 3.52 -21.94
C SER A 204 -24.22 3.86 -22.99
N LEU A 205 -24.43 5.15 -23.29
CA LEU A 205 -25.36 5.66 -24.32
C LEU A 205 -24.56 6.31 -25.45
#